data_AF-A0A0N1P2Q7-F1
#
_entry.id   AF-A0A0N1P2Q7-F1
#
_cell.length_a   1.000
_cell.length_b   1.000
_cell.length_c   1.000
_cell.angle_alpha   90.00
_cell.angle_beta   90.00
_cell.angle_gamma   90.00
#
_symmetry.space_group_name_H-M   'P 1'
#
loop_
_entity.id
_entity.type
_entity.pdbx_description
1 polymer ?
#
loop_
_entity_poly.entity_id
_entity_poly.type
_entity_poly.pdbx_seq_one_letter_code
_entity_poly.pdbx_strand_id
1 'polypeptide(L)'
;MSKAVDPEVISNFLAEQRDEAPADSQHLYLTFEDLWERKLWHQLTDHLLDFFQTPESKNQRLAIYKNFILTFADKINQLKLVRLALSASKEISEDDGRRDFLEALVKRVDKPESEEAHVYATTELASVYLDTDETTKARAALDEAQKKLDKFNFIDNTVNASFYRVNAEYFSNKCDYTSYYRNSLLYLACVSLDTDLTPKEQQYRAYNLCIAALVSDDIYNFGELLLHPILDVLKPPHVKSCSEICYRQLAENKQFLYQKISLAALTELVFKRPPHDRAMSFDTISQETHVKPNEIEHLIMKALSLGLLRGKIDQVAGIAKINWVQPKVLERSQIEGMRVRLKEWDSNVNDLGHWIEGEGKDVWASTTTSSTLTTSTKLRILPRPTNPPLPKRLHQPPPLHPRPIDNHSSPQIHTATITAIHARTAHATRTTSYLQKHLRKTFPTTHTDLVHDPFDLLRVGDVIRYTRFFPHEQEARMEVKREMKGVKWEKLREDRRNRLIGRRRGGDGKTSKRVRVRFVVRQVVSAWGEGLEERWRGLLRGGEQRRKGWQGRRSGV
;
A
#
# COMPACT_ATOMS: atom_id res chain seq x y z
N MET A 1 -42.25 5.70 12.84
CA MET A 1 -43.52 6.33 12.43
C MET A 1 -43.21 7.73 11.95
N SER A 2 -43.11 7.91 10.64
CA SER A 2 -42.97 9.21 9.98
C SER A 2 -44.31 9.94 10.12
N LYS A 3 -44.47 10.79 11.13
CA LYS A 3 -45.55 11.79 11.09
C LYS A 3 -45.28 12.64 9.86
N ALA A 4 -46.18 12.59 8.88
CA ALA A 4 -46.24 13.58 7.83
C ALA A 4 -46.52 14.91 8.55
N VAL A 5 -45.48 15.70 8.75
CA VAL A 5 -45.63 17.07 9.25
C VAL A 5 -46.18 17.88 8.08
N ASP A 6 -47.21 18.67 8.35
CA ASP A 6 -47.87 19.47 7.33
C ASP A 6 -46.85 20.40 6.65
N PRO A 7 -46.85 20.47 5.30
CA PRO A 7 -45.89 21.27 4.56
C PRO A 7 -45.92 22.75 4.95
N GLU A 8 -47.10 23.25 5.33
CA GLU A 8 -47.30 24.62 5.80
C GLU A 8 -46.64 24.89 7.16
N VAL A 9 -46.58 23.90 8.06
CA VAL A 9 -45.93 24.05 9.37
C VAL A 9 -44.41 24.17 9.20
N ILE A 10 -43.84 23.46 8.23
CA ILE A 10 -42.41 23.52 7.93
C ILE A 10 -42.04 24.83 7.24
N SER A 11 -42.84 25.27 6.26
CA SER A 11 -42.65 26.57 5.60
C SER A 11 -42.75 27.73 6.60
N ASN A 12 -43.77 27.71 7.47
CA ASN A 12 -43.92 28.72 8.53
C ASN A 12 -42.73 28.71 9.52
N PHE A 13 -42.26 27.53 9.91
CA PHE A 13 -41.09 27.41 10.78
C PHE A 13 -39.81 27.93 10.12
N LEU A 14 -39.59 27.65 8.82
CA LEU A 14 -38.45 28.18 8.08
C LEU A 14 -38.55 29.71 7.89
N ALA A 15 -39.76 30.25 7.75
CA ALA A 15 -39.99 31.69 7.70
C ALA A 15 -39.69 32.38 9.05
N GLU A 16 -40.12 31.79 10.17
CA GLU A 16 -39.76 32.27 11.51
C GLU A 16 -38.24 32.23 11.75
N GLN A 17 -37.58 31.12 11.39
CA GLN A 17 -36.12 31.00 11.51
C GLN A 17 -35.35 31.93 10.56
N ARG A 18 -35.91 32.24 9.38
CA ARG A 18 -35.36 33.25 8.47
C ARG A 18 -35.41 34.64 9.08
N ASP A 19 -36.51 35.00 9.73
CA ASP A 19 -36.69 36.33 10.31
C ASP A 19 -35.79 36.53 11.56
N GLU A 20 -35.47 35.45 12.27
CA GLU A 20 -34.47 35.44 13.36
C GLU A 20 -33.02 35.42 12.86
N ALA A 21 -32.78 35.07 11.59
CA ALA A 21 -31.43 34.91 11.04
C ALA A 21 -30.81 36.25 10.58
N PRO A 22 -29.48 36.40 10.63
CA PRO A 22 -28.77 37.54 10.07
C PRO A 22 -29.09 37.74 8.57
N ALA A 23 -29.15 39.00 8.12
CA ALA A 23 -29.57 39.37 6.77
C ALA A 23 -28.82 38.63 5.65
N ASP A 24 -27.53 38.33 5.85
CA ASP A 24 -26.70 37.63 4.88
C ASP A 24 -27.08 36.14 4.72
N SER A 25 -27.66 35.51 5.75
CA SER A 25 -28.05 34.10 5.74
C SER A 25 -29.49 33.86 5.28
N GLN A 26 -30.31 34.91 5.12
CA GLN A 26 -31.73 34.80 4.79
C GLN A 26 -31.98 34.19 3.40
N HIS A 27 -31.09 34.44 2.44
CA HIS A 27 -31.20 33.87 1.09
C HIS A 27 -31.07 32.34 1.09
N LEU A 28 -30.33 31.75 2.05
CA LEU A 28 -30.17 30.30 2.19
C LEU A 28 -31.46 29.63 2.64
N TYR A 29 -32.28 30.31 3.44
CA TYR A 29 -33.57 29.78 3.87
C TYR A 29 -34.58 29.67 2.72
N LEU A 30 -34.57 30.66 1.81
CA LEU A 30 -35.39 30.61 0.60
C LEU A 30 -34.96 29.47 -0.34
N THR A 31 -33.65 29.20 -0.45
CA THR A 31 -33.17 28.06 -1.24
C THR A 31 -33.47 26.73 -0.56
N PHE A 32 -33.46 26.65 0.78
CA PHE A 32 -33.89 25.45 1.50
C PHE A 32 -35.36 25.13 1.24
N GLU A 33 -36.22 26.14 1.26
CA GLU A 33 -37.65 25.99 0.98
C GLU A 33 -37.88 25.48 -0.45
N ASP A 34 -37.29 26.13 -1.46
CA ASP A 34 -37.42 25.72 -2.87
C ASP A 34 -36.88 24.30 -3.13
N LEU A 35 -35.73 23.94 -2.53
CA LEU A 35 -35.15 22.60 -2.64
C LEU A 35 -35.99 21.54 -1.92
N TRP A 36 -36.63 21.90 -0.81
CA TRP A 36 -37.50 21.03 -0.05
C TRP A 36 -38.82 20.76 -0.79
N GLU A 37 -39.45 21.81 -1.34
CA GLU A 37 -40.66 21.69 -2.17
C GLU A 37 -40.40 20.81 -3.41
N ARG A 38 -39.25 20.99 -4.06
CA ARG A 38 -38.81 20.19 -5.20
C ARG A 38 -38.34 18.78 -4.82
N LYS A 39 -38.23 18.47 -3.52
CA LYS A 39 -37.78 17.17 -2.97
C LYS A 39 -36.37 16.78 -3.42
N LEU A 40 -35.48 17.77 -3.57
CA LEU A 40 -34.09 17.58 -3.97
C LEU A 40 -33.19 17.35 -2.74
N TRP A 41 -33.33 16.17 -2.11
CA TRP A 41 -32.70 15.87 -0.82
C TRP A 41 -31.18 15.96 -0.82
N HIS A 42 -30.50 15.57 -1.91
CA HIS A 42 -29.04 15.63 -1.98
C HIS A 42 -28.53 17.08 -1.93
N GLN A 43 -29.05 17.94 -2.80
CA GLN A 43 -28.65 19.36 -2.86
C GLN A 43 -29.02 20.09 -1.58
N LEU A 44 -30.20 19.79 -1.03
CA LEU A 44 -30.63 20.31 0.27
C LEU A 44 -29.60 19.98 1.36
N THR A 45 -29.12 18.74 1.41
CA THR A 45 -28.15 18.33 2.44
C THR A 45 -26.78 18.96 2.27
N ASP A 46 -26.35 19.24 1.04
CA ASP A 46 -25.09 19.93 0.79
C ASP A 46 -25.18 21.40 1.25
N HIS A 47 -26.24 22.10 0.86
CA HIS A 47 -26.46 23.48 1.31
C HIS A 47 -26.68 23.59 2.83
N LEU A 48 -27.31 22.58 3.45
CA LEU A 48 -27.41 22.51 4.91
C LEU A 48 -26.03 22.31 5.54
N LEU A 49 -25.16 21.48 4.98
CA LEU A 49 -23.79 21.31 5.50
C LEU A 49 -22.98 22.60 5.40
N ASP A 50 -23.14 23.38 4.33
CA ASP A 50 -22.50 24.68 4.18
C ASP A 50 -23.03 25.68 5.22
N PHE A 51 -24.35 25.70 5.45
CA PHE A 51 -24.97 26.53 6.47
C PHE A 51 -24.55 26.14 7.89
N PHE A 52 -24.31 24.87 8.18
CA PHE A 52 -23.82 24.45 9.49
C PHE A 52 -22.33 24.76 9.71
N GLN A 53 -21.57 25.05 8.65
CA GLN A 53 -20.17 25.49 8.75
C GLN A 53 -20.05 26.99 9.04
N THR A 54 -21.03 27.81 8.63
CA THR A 54 -21.00 29.24 8.92
C THR A 54 -21.18 29.50 10.42
N PRO A 55 -20.30 30.30 11.06
CA PRO A 55 -20.34 30.50 12.52
C PRO A 55 -21.56 31.29 13.01
N GLU A 56 -22.29 31.95 12.11
CA GLU A 56 -23.46 32.79 12.39
C GLU A 56 -24.73 31.97 12.67
N SER A 57 -24.79 30.72 12.19
CA SER A 57 -25.97 29.85 12.32
C SER A 57 -26.09 29.15 13.69
N LYS A 58 -25.15 29.37 14.61
CA LYS A 58 -24.97 28.61 15.86
C LYS A 58 -26.17 28.57 16.82
N ASN A 59 -27.09 29.52 16.75
CA ASN A 59 -28.24 29.52 17.68
C ASN A 59 -29.44 28.74 17.13
N GLN A 60 -29.51 28.56 15.82
CA GLN A 60 -30.68 28.02 15.12
C GLN A 60 -30.53 26.54 14.77
N ARG A 61 -29.32 25.96 14.85
CA ARG A 61 -29.06 24.60 14.33
C ARG A 61 -29.78 23.52 15.13
N LEU A 62 -29.94 23.69 16.44
CA LEU A 62 -30.70 22.76 17.28
C LEU A 62 -32.19 22.69 16.89
N ALA A 63 -32.81 23.85 16.65
CA ALA A 63 -34.23 23.95 16.29
C ALA A 63 -34.46 23.37 14.88
N ILE A 64 -33.61 23.73 13.93
CA ILE A 64 -33.61 23.19 12.56
C ILE A 64 -33.42 21.67 12.59
N TYR A 65 -32.52 21.16 13.43
CA TYR A 65 -32.30 19.72 13.50
C TYR A 65 -33.54 18.97 13.98
N LYS A 66 -34.15 19.40 15.08
CA LYS A 66 -35.32 18.73 15.69
C LYS A 66 -36.58 18.83 14.83
N ASN A 67 -36.85 20.00 14.27
CA ASN A 67 -38.12 20.28 13.60
C ASN A 67 -38.06 20.04 12.08
N PHE A 68 -36.93 20.31 11.45
CA PHE A 68 -36.78 20.22 10.00
C PHE A 68 -36.07 18.94 9.57
N ILE A 69 -34.85 18.70 10.04
CA ILE A 69 -34.00 17.57 9.56
C ILE A 69 -34.59 16.20 9.91
N LEU A 70 -35.22 16.06 11.09
CA LEU A 70 -35.86 14.80 11.47
C LEU A 70 -37.02 14.37 10.56
N THR A 71 -37.64 15.30 9.82
CA THR A 71 -38.79 14.98 8.96
C THR A 71 -38.39 14.19 7.70
N PHE A 72 -37.18 14.39 7.20
CA PHE A 72 -36.67 13.73 5.99
C PHE A 72 -35.40 12.90 6.22
N ALA A 73 -35.04 12.63 7.48
CA ALA A 73 -33.86 11.87 7.88
C ALA A 73 -33.72 10.50 7.17
N ASP A 74 -34.83 9.80 6.92
CA ASP A 74 -34.80 8.48 6.24
C ASP A 74 -34.41 8.54 4.76
N LYS A 75 -34.40 9.73 4.13
CA LYS A 75 -34.15 9.91 2.69
C LYS A 75 -32.74 10.43 2.38
N ILE A 76 -31.95 10.71 3.40
CA ILE A 76 -30.61 11.33 3.30
C ILE A 76 -29.54 10.26 3.50
N ASN A 77 -28.32 10.54 3.03
CA ASN A 77 -27.13 9.80 3.48
C ASN A 77 -26.94 9.94 5.00
N GLN A 78 -26.99 8.81 5.71
CA GLN A 78 -26.91 8.76 7.16
C GLN A 78 -25.61 9.35 7.72
N LEU A 79 -24.47 9.28 7.01
CA LEU A 79 -23.22 9.91 7.46
C LEU A 79 -23.34 11.43 7.55
N LYS A 80 -23.96 12.06 6.54
CA LYS A 80 -24.21 13.51 6.53
C LYS A 80 -25.19 13.90 7.63
N LEU A 81 -26.18 13.05 7.91
CA LEU A 81 -27.12 13.26 9.02
C LEU A 81 -26.41 13.27 10.37
N VAL A 82 -25.51 12.31 10.61
CA VAL A 82 -24.71 12.27 11.85
C VAL A 82 -23.82 13.51 11.94
N ARG A 83 -23.14 13.90 10.86
CA ARG A 83 -22.34 15.13 10.83
C ARG A 83 -23.14 16.39 11.19
N LEU A 84 -24.36 16.55 10.65
CA LEU A 84 -25.26 17.65 11.02
C LEU A 84 -25.67 17.59 12.49
N ALA A 85 -25.97 16.39 12.99
CA ALA A 85 -26.35 16.19 14.38
C ALA A 85 -25.21 16.52 15.34
N LEU A 86 -23.97 16.20 15.00
CA LEU A 86 -22.79 16.53 15.80
C LEU A 86 -22.52 18.03 15.86
N SER A 87 -22.75 18.73 14.75
CA SER A 87 -22.68 20.19 14.74
C SER A 87 -23.77 20.80 15.63
N ALA A 88 -25.00 20.25 15.62
CA ALA A 88 -26.06 20.69 16.51
C ALA A 88 -25.79 20.30 17.99
N SER A 89 -25.15 19.16 18.25
CA SER A 89 -24.87 18.70 19.61
C SER A 89 -23.81 19.55 20.30
N LYS A 90 -22.90 20.18 19.55
CA LYS A 90 -21.89 21.13 20.09
C LYS A 90 -22.49 22.41 20.66
N GLU A 91 -23.74 22.73 20.33
CA GLU A 91 -24.44 23.93 20.80
C GLU A 91 -25.22 23.66 22.10
N ILE A 92 -25.47 22.39 22.42
CA ILE A 92 -26.11 22.01 23.67
C ILE A 92 -25.10 22.22 24.79
N SER A 93 -25.38 23.19 25.67
CA SER A 93 -24.53 23.51 26.81
C SER A 93 -24.65 22.50 27.96
N GLU A 94 -25.77 21.76 28.03
CA GLU A 94 -25.95 20.71 29.04
C GLU A 94 -25.40 19.36 28.56
N ASP A 95 -24.45 18.81 29.31
CA ASP A 95 -23.80 17.53 29.00
C ASP A 95 -24.79 16.35 29.02
N ASP A 96 -25.74 16.33 29.96
CA ASP A 96 -26.78 15.31 30.04
C ASP A 96 -27.74 15.38 28.84
N GLY A 97 -28.16 16.60 28.46
CA GLY A 97 -29.01 16.81 27.29
C GLY A 97 -28.31 16.44 25.97
N ARG A 98 -26.99 16.67 25.89
CA ARG A 98 -26.16 16.27 24.75
C ARG A 98 -26.04 14.76 24.64
N ARG A 99 -25.86 14.07 25.76
CA ARG A 99 -25.79 12.60 25.84
C ARG A 99 -27.08 11.94 25.40
N ASP A 100 -28.22 12.36 25.96
CA ASP A 100 -29.52 11.78 25.65
C ASP A 100 -29.89 11.97 24.16
N PHE A 101 -29.53 13.13 23.60
CA PHE A 101 -29.70 13.40 22.17
C PHE A 101 -28.87 12.45 21.29
N LEU A 102 -27.60 12.20 21.64
CA LEU A 102 -26.74 11.29 20.90
C LEU A 102 -27.16 9.82 21.08
N GLU A 103 -27.63 9.40 22.26
CA GLU A 103 -28.18 8.06 22.45
C GLU A 103 -29.43 7.83 21.59
N ALA A 104 -30.31 8.82 21.49
CA ALA A 104 -31.48 8.77 20.61
C ALA A 104 -31.08 8.67 19.13
N LEU A 105 -29.98 9.33 18.76
CA LEU A 105 -29.43 9.28 17.42
C LEU A 105 -28.81 7.91 17.09
N VAL A 106 -28.02 7.33 17.99
CA VAL A 106 -27.43 5.99 17.84
C VAL A 106 -28.52 4.95 17.59
N LYS A 107 -29.57 4.92 18.43
CA LYS A 107 -30.71 4.00 18.29
C LYS A 107 -31.45 4.12 16.95
N ARG A 108 -31.43 5.30 16.33
CA ARG A 108 -32.08 5.55 15.04
C ARG A 108 -31.19 5.16 13.86
N VAL A 109 -29.88 5.29 14.03
CA VAL A 109 -28.86 5.00 13.01
C VAL A 109 -28.53 3.49 12.96
N ASP A 110 -29.01 2.68 13.91
CA ASP A 110 -28.93 1.21 13.98
C ASP A 110 -29.65 0.47 12.83
N LYS A 111 -29.25 0.73 11.59
CA LYS A 111 -29.71 0.04 10.38
C LYS A 111 -28.54 -0.69 9.71
N PRO A 112 -28.75 -1.88 9.11
CA PRO A 112 -27.68 -2.66 8.47
C PRO A 112 -27.07 -1.95 7.25
N GLU A 113 -27.81 -1.03 6.62
CA GLU A 113 -27.30 -0.20 5.52
C GLU A 113 -26.50 1.02 6.02
N SER A 114 -26.49 1.30 7.32
CA SER A 114 -25.93 2.52 7.92
C SER A 114 -24.93 2.24 9.05
N GLU A 115 -24.25 1.11 8.98
CA GLU A 115 -23.30 0.68 10.01
C GLU A 115 -22.12 1.65 10.18
N GLU A 116 -21.65 2.31 9.11
CA GLU A 116 -20.59 3.34 9.18
C GLU A 116 -21.05 4.57 9.97
N ALA A 117 -22.29 5.03 9.72
CA ALA A 117 -22.88 6.14 10.45
C ALA A 117 -23.15 5.78 11.91
N HIS A 118 -23.47 4.51 12.19
CA HIS A 118 -23.61 4.02 13.55
C HIS A 118 -22.25 4.07 14.28
N VAL A 119 -21.18 3.60 13.66
CA VAL A 119 -19.84 3.69 14.25
C VAL A 119 -19.49 5.13 14.56
N TYR A 120 -19.74 6.06 13.63
CA TYR A 120 -19.47 7.48 13.83
C TYR A 120 -20.28 8.10 14.98
N ALA A 121 -21.56 7.75 15.08
CA ALA A 121 -22.41 8.19 16.19
C ALA A 121 -21.95 7.62 17.54
N THR A 122 -21.59 6.34 17.58
CA THR A 122 -21.13 5.65 18.79
C THR A 122 -19.78 6.20 19.27
N THR A 123 -18.88 6.56 18.35
CA THR A 123 -17.60 7.20 18.73
C THR A 123 -17.79 8.56 19.34
N GLU A 124 -18.71 9.36 18.80
CA GLU A 124 -18.95 10.70 19.33
C GLU A 124 -19.76 10.67 20.62
N LEU A 125 -20.66 9.69 20.78
CA LEU A 125 -21.26 9.38 22.07
C LEU A 125 -20.19 9.00 23.11
N ALA A 126 -19.18 8.21 22.72
CA ALA A 126 -18.05 7.92 23.59
C ALA A 126 -17.27 9.17 23.97
N SER A 127 -17.09 10.13 23.07
CA SER A 127 -16.47 11.44 23.38
C SER A 127 -17.23 12.17 24.50
N VAL A 128 -18.56 12.18 24.45
CA VAL A 128 -19.38 12.81 25.50
C VAL A 128 -19.27 12.05 26.82
N TYR A 129 -19.25 10.71 26.80
CA TYR A 129 -19.00 9.94 28.03
C TYR A 129 -17.63 10.24 28.65
N LEU A 130 -16.61 10.57 27.85
CA LEU A 130 -15.31 11.02 28.38
C LEU A 130 -15.37 12.39 29.02
N ASP A 131 -16.16 13.32 28.46
CA ASP A 131 -16.38 14.65 29.04
C ASP A 131 -17.13 14.55 30.39
N THR A 132 -18.05 13.59 30.54
CA THR A 132 -18.82 13.33 31.77
C THR A 132 -18.10 12.37 32.74
N ASP A 133 -16.81 12.08 32.54
CA ASP A 133 -15.99 11.15 33.34
C ASP A 133 -16.51 9.68 33.43
N GLU A 134 -17.46 9.27 32.59
CA GLU A 134 -18.00 7.90 32.51
C GLU A 134 -17.10 6.96 31.67
N THR A 135 -15.85 6.78 32.12
CA THR A 135 -14.79 6.06 31.37
C THR A 135 -15.09 4.59 31.04
N THR A 136 -15.93 3.91 31.83
CA THR A 136 -16.30 2.50 31.61
C THR A 136 -17.28 2.34 30.44
N LYS A 137 -18.30 3.20 30.36
CA LYS A 137 -19.25 3.24 29.25
C LYS A 137 -18.57 3.69 27.96
N ALA A 138 -17.71 4.70 28.05
CA ALA A 138 -16.90 5.14 26.91
C ALA A 138 -16.07 3.98 26.33
N ARG A 139 -15.48 3.14 27.20
CA ARG A 139 -14.72 1.98 26.73
C ARG A 139 -15.58 0.93 26.03
N ALA A 140 -16.74 0.61 26.61
CA ALA A 140 -17.66 -0.34 26.01
C ALA A 140 -18.12 0.11 24.61
N ALA A 141 -18.44 1.41 24.46
CA ALA A 141 -18.79 2.01 23.18
C ALA A 141 -17.65 1.95 22.17
N LEU A 142 -16.41 2.24 22.59
CA LEU A 142 -15.23 2.15 21.71
C LEU A 142 -14.90 0.71 21.30
N ASP A 143 -15.04 -0.26 22.20
CA ASP A 143 -14.83 -1.68 21.89
C ASP A 143 -15.91 -2.23 20.94
N GLU A 144 -17.16 -1.74 21.06
CA GLU A 144 -18.23 -2.04 20.10
C GLU A 144 -17.94 -1.42 18.72
N ALA A 145 -17.51 -0.16 18.70
CA ALA A 145 -17.11 0.53 17.48
C ALA A 145 -15.95 -0.18 16.76
N GLN A 146 -14.92 -0.63 17.50
CA GLN A 146 -13.79 -1.38 16.92
C GLN A 146 -14.25 -2.69 16.26
N LYS A 147 -15.09 -3.47 16.95
CA LYS A 147 -15.59 -4.76 16.41
C LYS A 147 -16.41 -4.59 15.13
N LYS A 148 -17.10 -3.45 14.98
CA LYS A 148 -17.83 -3.12 13.76
C LYS A 148 -16.87 -2.62 12.69
N LEU A 149 -15.91 -1.77 13.04
CA LEU A 149 -14.89 -1.22 12.14
C LEU A 149 -14.05 -2.34 11.46
N ASP A 150 -13.61 -3.34 12.23
CA ASP A 150 -12.75 -4.42 11.74
C ASP A 150 -13.42 -5.32 10.68
N LYS A 151 -14.75 -5.28 10.56
CA LYS A 151 -15.50 -6.04 9.54
C LYS A 151 -15.45 -5.37 8.16
N PHE A 152 -15.16 -4.07 8.10
CA PHE A 152 -15.20 -3.32 6.86
C PHE A 152 -13.83 -3.28 6.17
N ASN A 153 -13.82 -3.51 4.85
CA ASN A 153 -12.61 -3.42 4.04
C ASN A 153 -12.31 -2.00 3.52
N PHE A 154 -13.33 -1.15 3.49
CA PHE A 154 -13.24 0.22 3.03
C PHE A 154 -14.16 1.07 3.89
N ILE A 155 -13.59 2.05 4.58
CA ILE A 155 -14.30 2.95 5.49
C ILE A 155 -13.86 4.37 5.10
N ASP A 156 -14.79 5.29 5.16
CA ASP A 156 -14.54 6.71 5.03
C ASP A 156 -13.47 7.17 6.05
N ASN A 157 -12.52 7.96 5.57
CA ASN A 157 -11.41 8.43 6.37
C ASN A 157 -11.86 9.32 7.55
N THR A 158 -12.99 10.01 7.38
CA THR A 158 -13.60 10.85 8.43
C THR A 158 -14.06 10.04 9.64
N VAL A 159 -14.65 8.86 9.41
CA VAL A 159 -15.09 7.94 10.48
C VAL A 159 -13.88 7.38 11.21
N ASN A 160 -12.86 6.92 10.48
CA ASN A 160 -11.61 6.44 11.07
C ASN A 160 -10.91 7.53 11.89
N ALA A 161 -10.85 8.76 11.37
CA ALA A 161 -10.28 9.90 12.07
C ALA A 161 -11.01 10.17 13.40
N SER A 162 -12.34 10.19 13.40
CA SER A 162 -13.10 10.39 14.64
C SER A 162 -12.87 9.27 15.66
N PHE A 163 -12.81 8.02 15.21
CA PHE A 163 -12.55 6.86 16.06
C PHE A 163 -11.16 6.93 16.72
N TYR A 164 -10.11 7.20 15.94
CA TYR A 164 -8.76 7.31 16.48
C TYR A 164 -8.58 8.54 17.36
N ARG A 165 -9.29 9.65 17.08
CA ARG A 165 -9.30 10.85 17.93
C ARG A 165 -9.83 10.53 19.33
N VAL A 166 -11.03 9.96 19.43
CA VAL A 166 -11.66 9.66 20.72
C VAL A 166 -10.89 8.57 21.48
N ASN A 167 -10.34 7.58 20.77
CA ASN A 167 -9.44 6.61 21.39
C ASN A 167 -8.18 7.27 21.96
N ALA A 168 -7.56 8.21 21.24
CA ALA A 168 -6.43 8.95 21.76
C ALA A 168 -6.82 9.73 23.02
N GLU A 169 -7.95 10.42 23.04
CA GLU A 169 -8.45 11.13 24.24
C GLU A 169 -8.66 10.15 25.42
N TYR A 170 -9.24 8.98 25.18
CA TYR A 170 -9.40 7.93 26.19
C TYR A 170 -8.06 7.47 26.78
N PHE A 171 -7.07 7.17 25.94
CA PHE A 171 -5.76 6.73 26.41
C PHE A 171 -4.95 7.85 27.09
N SER A 172 -5.19 9.10 26.69
CA SER A 172 -4.63 10.28 27.36
C SER A 172 -5.16 10.38 28.80
N ASN A 173 -6.47 10.25 29.00
CA ASN A 173 -7.08 10.30 30.34
C ASN A 173 -6.64 9.13 31.23
N LYS A 174 -6.33 7.98 30.63
CA LYS A 174 -5.77 6.82 31.33
C LYS A 174 -4.25 6.91 31.61
N CYS A 175 -3.57 7.92 31.07
CA CYS A 175 -2.11 8.05 31.07
C CYS A 175 -1.37 6.86 30.42
N ASP A 176 -2.00 6.16 29.47
CA ASP A 176 -1.33 5.14 28.64
C ASP A 176 -0.74 5.79 27.39
N TYR A 177 0.51 6.22 27.51
CA TYR A 177 1.24 6.92 26.45
C TYR A 177 1.55 6.04 25.24
N THR A 178 1.70 4.72 25.41
CA THR A 178 2.03 3.81 24.30
C THR A 178 0.83 3.68 23.36
N SER A 179 -0.35 3.43 23.92
CA SER A 179 -1.59 3.33 23.14
C SER A 179 -2.01 4.68 22.58
N TYR A 180 -1.80 5.77 23.34
CA TYR A 180 -2.02 7.13 22.86
C TYR A 180 -1.18 7.43 21.60
N TYR A 181 0.12 7.13 21.64
CA TYR A 181 1.04 7.39 20.53
C TYR A 181 0.61 6.66 19.25
N ARG A 182 0.29 5.36 19.35
CA ARG A 182 -0.15 4.56 18.19
C ARG A 182 -1.45 5.09 17.58
N ASN A 183 -2.46 5.37 18.41
CA ASN A 183 -3.73 5.91 17.93
C ASN A 183 -3.58 7.33 17.36
N SER A 184 -2.70 8.13 17.93
CA SER A 184 -2.39 9.47 17.42
C SER A 184 -1.74 9.43 16.04
N LEU A 185 -0.82 8.49 15.78
CA LEU A 185 -0.25 8.32 14.45
C LEU A 185 -1.29 7.83 13.43
N LEU A 186 -2.15 6.89 13.81
CA LEU A 186 -3.24 6.43 12.95
C LEU A 186 -4.24 7.56 12.64
N TYR A 187 -4.54 8.40 13.64
CA TYR A 187 -5.34 9.61 13.45
C TYR A 187 -4.69 10.57 12.44
N LEU A 188 -3.39 10.84 12.58
CA LEU A 188 -2.66 11.73 11.67
C LEU A 188 -2.54 11.15 10.25
N ALA A 189 -2.50 9.82 10.10
CA ALA A 189 -2.56 9.18 8.80
C ALA A 189 -3.94 9.34 8.13
N CYS A 190 -5.00 9.51 8.93
CA CYS A 190 -6.36 9.72 8.47
C CYS A 190 -6.72 11.18 8.19
N VAL A 191 -5.93 12.16 8.63
CA VAL A 191 -6.30 13.58 8.49
C VAL A 191 -5.34 14.32 7.59
N SER A 192 -5.87 15.23 6.77
CA SER A 192 -5.02 16.12 5.97
C SER A 192 -4.62 17.32 6.83
N LEU A 193 -3.33 17.42 7.14
CA LEU A 193 -2.80 18.47 8.02
C LEU A 193 -3.19 19.88 7.56
N ASP A 194 -3.23 20.13 6.25
CA ASP A 194 -3.42 21.46 5.67
C ASP A 194 -4.87 21.94 5.65
N THR A 195 -5.84 21.02 5.67
CA THR A 195 -7.26 21.31 5.41
C THR A 195 -8.11 21.30 6.67
N ASP A 196 -7.78 20.42 7.61
CA ASP A 196 -8.68 20.08 8.71
C ASP A 196 -8.25 20.66 10.07
N LEU A 197 -6.98 21.09 10.21
CA LEU A 197 -6.43 21.54 11.50
C LEU A 197 -5.92 22.98 11.45
N THR A 198 -6.18 23.71 12.53
CA THR A 198 -5.55 25.01 12.77
C THR A 198 -4.07 24.82 13.18
N PRO A 199 -3.17 25.76 12.84
CA PRO A 199 -1.74 25.62 13.20
C PRO A 199 -1.51 25.54 14.71
N LYS A 200 -2.40 26.11 15.53
CA LYS A 200 -2.35 26.00 17.00
C LYS A 200 -2.64 24.57 17.47
N GLU A 201 -3.65 23.92 16.89
CA GLU A 201 -3.98 22.53 17.20
C GLU A 201 -2.89 21.56 16.73
N GLN A 202 -2.29 21.81 15.56
CA GLN A 202 -1.14 21.04 15.08
C GLN A 202 0.01 21.10 16.09
N GLN A 203 0.35 22.28 16.60
CA GLN A 203 1.40 22.45 17.62
C GLN A 203 1.08 21.68 18.91
N TYR A 204 -0.16 21.79 19.41
CA TYR A 204 -0.59 21.09 20.61
C TYR A 204 -0.51 19.56 20.45
N ARG A 205 -1.00 19.03 19.32
CA ARG A 205 -0.93 17.59 19.02
C ARG A 205 0.49 17.11 18.83
N ALA A 206 1.33 17.85 18.10
CA ALA A 206 2.74 17.51 17.90
C ALA A 206 3.48 17.41 19.23
N TYR A 207 3.20 18.34 20.14
CA TYR A 207 3.78 18.35 21.47
C TYR A 207 3.33 17.17 22.34
N ASN A 208 2.03 16.89 22.41
CA ASN A 208 1.51 15.73 23.16
C ASN A 208 2.05 14.41 22.60
N LEU A 209 2.20 14.33 21.26
CA LEU A 209 2.79 13.18 20.60
C LEU A 209 4.28 12.99 20.97
N CYS A 210 5.05 14.08 21.04
CA CYS A 210 6.43 14.06 21.51
C CYS A 210 6.54 13.61 22.97
N ILE A 211 5.68 14.12 23.86
CA ILE A 211 5.66 13.69 25.26
C ILE A 211 5.32 12.21 25.35
N ALA A 212 4.28 11.74 24.65
CA ALA A 212 3.89 10.35 24.67
C ALA A 212 5.00 9.43 24.13
N ALA A 213 5.70 9.85 23.07
CA ALA A 213 6.86 9.12 22.55
C ALA A 213 8.00 9.04 23.57
N LEU A 214 8.26 10.10 24.32
CA LEU A 214 9.32 10.14 25.33
C LEU A 214 8.97 9.32 26.57
N VAL A 215 7.76 9.47 27.10
CA VAL A 215 7.32 8.87 28.37
C VAL A 215 6.88 7.41 28.22
N SER A 216 6.51 6.95 27.02
CA SER A 216 6.10 5.56 26.81
C SER A 216 7.17 4.51 27.16
N ASP A 217 6.75 3.37 27.68
CA ASP A 217 7.64 2.26 28.06
C ASP A 217 8.17 1.45 26.88
N ASP A 218 7.40 1.36 25.80
CA ASP A 218 7.64 0.42 24.70
C ASP A 218 8.25 1.06 23.45
N ILE A 219 8.20 2.39 23.32
CA ILE A 219 8.57 3.07 22.08
C ILE A 219 10.03 3.54 22.16
N TYR A 220 10.91 2.83 21.46
CA TYR A 220 12.34 3.14 21.34
C TYR A 220 12.75 3.55 19.91
N ASN A 221 11.79 3.61 18.98
CA ASN A 221 11.99 4.03 17.59
C ASN A 221 11.45 5.45 17.39
N PHE A 222 12.31 6.44 17.55
CA PHE A 222 11.94 7.85 17.33
C PHE A 222 12.02 8.27 15.85
N GLY A 223 12.62 7.45 14.99
CA GLY A 223 12.85 7.82 13.60
C GLY A 223 11.58 7.98 12.78
N GLU A 224 10.54 7.21 13.08
CA GLU A 224 9.23 7.34 12.41
C GLU A 224 8.57 8.68 12.74
N LEU A 225 8.64 9.10 14.02
CA LEU A 225 8.12 10.38 14.47
C LEU A 225 8.90 11.55 13.84
N LEU A 226 10.23 11.46 13.81
CA LEU A 226 11.12 12.50 13.28
C LEU A 226 10.90 12.78 11.79
N LEU A 227 10.42 11.79 11.02
CA LEU A 227 10.10 11.95 9.61
C LEU A 227 8.70 12.50 9.36
N HIS A 228 7.85 12.59 10.40
CA HIS A 228 6.47 13.00 10.22
C HIS A 228 6.35 14.52 10.04
N PRO A 229 5.62 15.01 9.02
CA PRO A 229 5.49 16.45 8.73
C PRO A 229 4.92 17.29 9.89
N ILE A 230 4.20 16.68 10.82
CA ILE A 230 3.65 17.39 12.00
C ILE A 230 4.75 18.03 12.87
N LEU A 231 5.97 17.50 12.85
CA LEU A 231 7.09 18.08 13.58
C LEU A 231 7.72 19.28 12.87
N ASP A 232 7.47 19.46 11.56
CA ASP A 232 7.95 20.65 10.85
C ASP A 232 7.26 21.92 11.38
N VAL A 233 6.02 21.79 11.89
CA VAL A 233 5.25 22.87 12.53
C VAL A 233 5.89 23.35 13.84
N LEU A 234 6.71 22.50 14.49
CA LEU A 234 7.45 22.83 15.70
C LEU A 234 8.80 23.51 15.41
N LYS A 235 9.23 23.61 14.15
CA LYS A 235 10.45 24.33 13.79
C LYS A 235 10.23 25.84 14.00
N PRO A 236 11.23 26.56 14.54
CA PRO A 236 11.10 27.94 14.99
C PRO A 236 10.63 28.91 13.88
N PRO A 237 9.97 30.04 14.22
CA PRO A 237 9.94 30.70 15.53
C PRO A 237 8.64 30.41 16.32
N HIS A 238 8.69 30.51 17.65
CA HIS A 238 7.58 30.40 18.63
C HIS A 238 7.30 28.97 19.19
N VAL A 239 6.92 28.74 20.46
CA VAL A 239 6.47 29.56 21.61
C VAL A 239 7.13 28.99 22.89
N LYS A 240 7.77 29.82 23.72
CA LYS A 240 8.44 29.40 24.97
C LYS A 240 7.48 28.89 26.07
N SER A 241 6.20 29.25 26.01
CA SER A 241 5.24 29.01 27.11
C SER A 241 4.84 27.54 27.31
N CYS A 242 4.75 26.72 26.26
CA CYS A 242 4.46 25.28 26.40
C CYS A 242 5.70 24.45 26.80
N SER A 243 6.90 25.02 26.73
CA SER A 243 8.10 24.31 27.18
C SER A 243 8.05 24.06 28.69
N GLU A 244 7.46 24.96 29.48
CA GLU A 244 7.38 24.85 30.94
C GLU A 244 6.51 23.68 31.42
N ILE A 245 5.36 23.43 30.78
CA ILE A 245 4.50 22.27 31.09
C ILE A 245 5.25 20.97 30.72
N CYS A 246 6.12 21.03 29.70
CA CYS A 246 6.91 19.90 29.22
C CYS A 246 7.91 19.54 30.29
N TYR A 247 8.66 20.55 30.75
CA TYR A 247 9.67 20.39 31.78
C TYR A 247 9.07 19.84 33.08
N ARG A 248 7.81 20.16 33.42
CA ARG A 248 7.14 19.57 34.59
C ARG A 248 6.88 18.08 34.42
N GLN A 249 6.21 17.65 33.36
CA GLN A 249 5.95 16.22 33.10
C GLN A 249 7.24 15.40 32.90
N LEU A 250 8.25 15.99 32.26
CA LEU A 250 9.56 15.36 32.08
C LEU A 250 10.38 15.32 33.39
N ALA A 251 10.19 16.28 34.29
CA ALA A 251 10.88 16.28 35.58
C ALA A 251 10.42 15.12 36.46
N GLU A 252 9.12 14.81 36.45
CA GLU A 252 8.54 13.66 37.17
C GLU A 252 9.12 12.33 36.68
N ASN A 253 9.34 12.20 35.36
CA ASN A 253 9.84 10.97 34.73
C ASN A 253 11.35 10.97 34.41
N LYS A 254 12.15 11.80 35.11
CA LYS A 254 13.56 11.99 34.79
C LYS A 254 14.40 10.70 34.84
N GLN A 255 14.19 9.86 35.86
CA GLN A 255 14.92 8.60 36.01
C GLN A 255 14.60 7.62 34.87
N PHE A 256 13.32 7.55 34.50
CA PHE A 256 12.85 6.73 33.40
C PHE A 256 13.46 7.18 32.06
N LEU A 257 13.47 8.49 31.80
CA LEU A 257 14.08 9.06 30.59
C LEU A 257 15.59 8.77 30.51
N TYR A 258 16.31 8.86 31.63
CA TYR A 258 17.73 8.51 31.68
C TYR A 258 17.98 7.04 31.32
N GLN A 259 17.15 6.12 31.85
CA GLN A 259 17.20 4.71 31.45
C GLN A 259 16.87 4.51 29.97
N LYS A 260 15.90 5.26 29.43
CA LYS A 260 15.50 5.15 28.03
C LYS A 260 16.59 5.65 27.08
N ILE A 261 17.25 6.75 27.42
CA ILE A 261 18.38 7.30 26.66
C ILE A 261 19.57 6.32 26.67
N SER A 262 19.89 5.75 27.83
CA SER A 262 20.98 4.78 27.95
C SER A 262 20.69 3.47 27.20
N LEU A 263 19.45 2.98 27.21
CA LEU A 263 19.01 1.88 26.35
C LEU A 263 19.10 2.21 24.85
N ALA A 264 18.70 3.43 24.46
CA ALA A 264 18.81 3.89 23.07
C ALA A 264 20.28 3.96 22.63
N ALA A 265 21.17 4.52 23.45
CA ALA A 265 22.61 4.56 23.22
C ALA A 265 23.21 3.16 23.08
N LEU A 266 22.82 2.21 23.96
CA LEU A 266 23.24 0.82 23.83
C LEU A 266 22.82 0.22 22.49
N THR A 267 21.55 0.39 22.09
CA THR A 267 21.08 -0.17 20.80
C THR A 267 21.78 0.45 19.59
N GLU A 268 22.13 1.74 19.64
CA GLU A 268 22.88 2.42 18.59
C GLU A 268 24.33 1.92 18.51
N LEU A 269 24.99 1.73 19.66
CA LEU A 269 26.35 1.19 19.76
C LEU A 269 26.43 -0.20 19.10
N VAL A 270 25.46 -1.08 19.39
CA VAL A 270 25.42 -2.42 18.81
C VAL A 270 25.15 -2.37 17.32
N PHE A 271 24.30 -1.44 16.86
CA PHE A 271 23.96 -1.29 15.45
C PHE A 271 25.15 -0.80 14.61
N LYS A 272 25.97 0.12 15.14
CA LYS A 272 27.17 0.63 14.46
C LYS A 272 28.19 -0.49 14.19
N ARG A 273 28.30 -1.45 15.10
CA ARG A 273 29.26 -2.57 14.99
C ARG A 273 28.85 -3.61 13.94
N PRO A 274 29.83 -4.19 13.23
CA PRO A 274 29.55 -5.21 12.23
C PRO A 274 29.07 -6.53 12.89
N PRO A 275 28.30 -7.38 12.19
CA PRO A 275 27.74 -8.62 12.77
C PRO A 275 28.75 -9.61 13.33
N HIS A 276 29.97 -9.65 12.78
CA HIS A 276 31.03 -10.57 13.20
C HIS A 276 31.72 -10.16 14.50
N ASP A 277 31.61 -8.90 14.92
CA ASP A 277 32.25 -8.36 16.13
C ASP A 277 31.24 -7.62 17.02
N ARG A 278 30.19 -8.34 17.43
CA ARG A 278 29.16 -7.85 18.36
C ARG A 278 29.41 -8.27 19.81
N ALA A 279 30.65 -8.66 20.13
CA ALA A 279 31.09 -8.81 21.51
C ALA A 279 31.60 -7.46 22.02
N MET A 280 31.16 -7.05 23.21
CA MET A 280 31.57 -5.78 23.82
C MET A 280 31.82 -5.95 25.30
N SER A 281 32.90 -5.33 25.80
CA SER A 281 33.19 -5.31 27.22
C SER A 281 32.28 -4.31 27.95
N PHE A 282 32.05 -4.56 29.24
CA PHE A 282 31.26 -3.67 30.08
C PHE A 282 31.87 -2.27 30.17
N ASP A 283 33.20 -2.14 30.11
CA ASP A 283 33.89 -0.85 30.12
C ASP A 283 33.54 -0.01 28.88
N THR A 284 33.50 -0.62 27.69
CA THR A 284 33.12 0.10 26.47
C THR A 284 31.65 0.52 26.51
N ILE A 285 30.78 -0.33 27.07
CA ILE A 285 29.36 0.03 27.27
C ILE A 285 29.23 1.19 28.26
N SER A 286 30.01 1.18 29.35
CA SER A 286 29.99 2.23 30.38
C SER A 286 30.39 3.59 29.81
N GLN A 287 31.45 3.63 29.00
CA GLN A 287 31.95 4.87 28.39
C GLN A 287 30.92 5.53 27.48
N GLU A 288 30.19 4.73 26.70
CA GLU A 288 29.20 5.23 25.72
C GLU A 288 27.83 5.53 26.35
N THR A 289 27.38 4.72 27.32
CA THR A 289 26.07 4.91 27.96
C THR A 289 26.12 5.84 29.17
N HIS A 290 27.31 6.17 29.67
CA HIS A 290 27.55 6.91 30.92
C HIS A 290 26.88 6.30 32.16
N VAL A 291 26.58 5.00 32.12
CA VAL A 291 25.99 4.27 33.25
C VAL A 291 27.11 3.67 34.11
N LYS A 292 26.89 3.66 35.43
CA LYS A 292 27.82 3.07 36.40
C LYS A 292 28.02 1.58 36.10
N PRO A 293 29.24 1.03 36.28
CA PRO A 293 29.55 -0.36 35.96
C PRO A 293 28.61 -1.38 36.63
N ASN A 294 28.16 -1.10 37.86
CA ASN A 294 27.26 -1.97 38.61
C ASN A 294 25.82 -2.04 38.03
N GLU A 295 25.42 -1.06 37.23
CA GLU A 295 24.07 -0.95 36.66
C GLU A 295 24.01 -1.45 35.20
N ILE A 296 25.16 -1.70 34.57
CA ILE A 296 25.26 -2.12 33.16
C ILE A 296 24.59 -3.47 32.94
N GLU A 297 24.77 -4.42 33.87
CA GLU A 297 24.15 -5.73 33.79
C GLU A 297 22.63 -5.62 33.78
N HIS A 298 22.07 -4.83 34.69
CA HIS A 298 20.63 -4.55 34.77
C HIS A 298 20.11 -3.87 33.50
N LEU A 299 20.89 -2.96 32.90
CA LEU A 299 20.53 -2.29 31.65
C LEU A 299 20.48 -3.29 30.49
N ILE A 300 21.47 -4.16 30.35
CA ILE A 300 21.50 -5.17 29.29
C ILE A 300 20.36 -6.18 29.50
N MET A 301 20.13 -6.64 30.74
CA MET A 301 19.00 -7.50 31.07
C MET A 301 17.65 -6.86 30.70
N LYS A 302 17.47 -5.57 31.00
CA LYS A 302 16.28 -4.81 30.62
C LYS A 302 16.13 -4.69 29.10
N ALA A 303 17.22 -4.46 28.37
CA ALA A 303 17.20 -4.43 26.90
C ALA A 303 16.81 -5.79 26.28
N LEU A 304 17.24 -6.89 26.90
CA LEU A 304 16.87 -8.25 26.51
C LEU A 304 15.39 -8.55 26.82
N SER A 305 14.89 -8.14 28.00
CA SER A 305 13.50 -8.38 28.40
C SER A 305 12.50 -7.60 27.54
N LEU A 306 12.84 -6.38 27.15
CA LEU A 306 12.04 -5.55 26.25
C LEU A 306 12.14 -6.00 24.78
N GLY A 307 13.00 -6.99 24.48
CA GLY A 307 13.19 -7.50 23.12
C GLY A 307 13.87 -6.51 22.18
N LEU A 308 14.57 -5.49 22.71
CA LEU A 308 15.36 -4.55 21.91
C LEU A 308 16.61 -5.22 21.34
N LEU A 309 17.19 -6.14 22.13
CA LEU A 309 18.38 -6.91 21.82
C LEU A 309 18.12 -8.39 22.07
N ARG A 310 18.88 -9.28 21.42
CA ARG A 310 18.99 -10.69 21.82
C ARG A 310 20.46 -11.08 21.88
N GLY A 311 20.85 -11.75 22.95
CA GLY A 311 22.26 -12.07 23.19
C GLY A 311 22.47 -12.92 24.44
N LYS A 312 23.74 -13.09 24.81
CA LYS A 312 24.19 -13.73 26.04
C LYS A 312 25.11 -12.77 26.80
N ILE A 313 25.00 -12.80 28.12
CA ILE A 313 25.85 -12.01 29.03
C ILE A 313 26.85 -12.97 29.67
N ASP A 314 28.13 -12.61 29.64
CA ASP A 314 29.20 -13.29 30.37
C ASP A 314 29.72 -12.34 31.44
N GLN A 315 29.23 -12.51 32.67
CA GLN A 315 29.57 -11.64 33.80
C GLN A 315 31.03 -11.84 34.25
N VAL A 316 31.54 -13.08 34.18
CA VAL A 316 32.91 -13.40 34.62
C VAL A 316 33.93 -12.77 33.68
N ALA A 317 33.68 -12.83 32.37
CA ALA A 317 34.52 -12.17 31.38
C ALA A 317 34.24 -10.66 31.25
N GLY A 318 33.14 -10.16 31.80
CA GLY A 318 32.69 -8.78 31.61
C GLY A 318 32.32 -8.45 30.16
N ILE A 319 31.78 -9.44 29.41
CA ILE A 319 31.50 -9.33 27.97
C ILE A 319 30.03 -9.61 27.68
N ALA A 320 29.39 -8.74 26.89
CA ALA A 320 28.08 -8.97 26.31
C ALA A 320 28.20 -9.39 24.85
N LYS A 321 27.65 -10.56 24.49
CA LYS A 321 27.61 -11.08 23.11
C LYS A 321 26.21 -10.91 22.55
N ILE A 322 26.05 -10.03 21.57
CA ILE A 322 24.73 -9.65 21.03
C ILE A 322 24.56 -10.17 19.61
N ASN A 323 23.53 -10.97 19.39
CA ASN A 323 23.31 -11.66 18.12
C ASN A 323 22.32 -10.91 17.23
N TRP A 324 21.37 -10.20 17.83
CA TRP A 324 20.27 -9.54 17.12
C TRP A 324 19.90 -8.21 17.79
N VAL A 325 19.47 -7.26 16.98
CA VAL A 325 19.03 -5.91 17.37
C VAL A 325 17.71 -5.63 16.65
N GLN A 326 16.80 -4.94 17.32
CA GLN A 326 15.54 -4.48 16.72
C GLN A 326 15.82 -3.57 15.52
N PRO A 327 15.17 -3.81 14.36
CA PRO A 327 15.26 -2.91 13.20
C PRO A 327 14.76 -1.51 13.56
N LYS A 328 15.47 -0.48 13.08
CA LYS A 328 15.11 0.94 13.27
C LYS A 328 15.01 1.66 11.93
N VAL A 329 14.30 2.78 11.92
CA VAL A 329 14.29 3.70 10.78
C VAL A 329 15.70 4.25 10.60
N LEU A 330 16.20 4.18 9.37
CA LEU A 330 17.57 4.55 9.04
C LEU A 330 17.63 5.93 8.41
N GLU A 331 18.63 6.71 8.81
CA GLU A 331 18.99 7.94 8.13
C GLU A 331 19.77 7.64 6.83
N ARG A 332 19.78 8.59 5.87
CA ARG A 332 20.52 8.45 4.61
C ARG A 332 22.02 8.15 4.82
N SER A 333 22.63 8.72 5.86
CA SER A 333 24.03 8.48 6.26
C SER A 333 24.29 7.00 6.61
N GLN A 334 23.35 6.38 7.35
CA GLN A 334 23.43 4.99 7.75
C GLN A 334 23.21 4.03 6.58
N ILE A 335 22.30 4.39 5.65
CA ILE A 335 22.07 3.65 4.40
C ILE A 335 23.34 3.63 3.55
N GLU A 336 24.08 4.74 3.49
CA GLU A 336 25.36 4.79 2.79
C GLU A 336 26.39 3.82 3.40
N GLY A 337 26.47 3.75 4.73
CA GLY A 337 27.31 2.76 5.41
C GLY A 337 26.93 1.31 5.07
N MET A 338 25.64 1.00 4.97
CA MET A 338 25.18 -0.32 4.51
C MET A 338 25.55 -0.60 3.06
N ARG A 339 25.46 0.40 2.18
CA ARG A 339 25.86 0.30 0.77
C ARG A 339 27.33 -0.07 0.64
N VAL A 340 28.21 0.56 1.41
CA VAL A 340 29.66 0.26 1.41
C VAL A 340 29.91 -1.18 1.83
N ARG A 341 29.33 -1.63 2.95
CA ARG A 341 29.49 -3.01 3.43
C ARG A 341 28.97 -4.05 2.44
N LEU A 342 27.86 -3.75 1.76
CA LEU A 342 27.28 -4.66 0.77
C LEU A 342 28.18 -4.77 -0.48
N LYS A 343 28.85 -3.69 -0.87
CA LYS A 343 29.87 -3.73 -1.93
C LYS A 343 31.10 -4.54 -1.53
N GLU A 344 31.58 -4.38 -0.30
CA GLU A 344 32.70 -5.20 0.22
C GLU A 344 32.34 -6.69 0.24
N TRP A 345 31.13 -7.01 0.70
CA TRP A 345 30.64 -8.39 0.70
C TRP A 345 30.50 -8.97 -0.72
N ASP A 346 29.95 -8.20 -1.66
CA ASP A 346 29.85 -8.59 -3.08
C ASP A 346 31.24 -8.87 -3.68
N SER A 347 32.23 -8.01 -3.39
CA SER A 347 33.62 -8.23 -3.78
C SER A 347 34.17 -9.54 -3.21
N ASN A 348 34.00 -9.77 -1.90
CA ASN A 348 34.49 -10.99 -1.24
C ASN A 348 33.85 -12.27 -1.82
N VAL A 349 32.56 -12.22 -2.17
CA VAL A 349 31.86 -13.34 -2.81
C VAL A 349 32.37 -13.57 -4.23
N ASN A 350 32.64 -12.50 -4.98
CA ASN A 350 33.21 -12.61 -6.31
C ASN A 350 34.63 -13.18 -6.28
N ASP A 351 35.47 -12.76 -5.33
CA ASP A 351 36.81 -13.29 -5.13
C ASP A 351 36.78 -14.78 -4.75
N LEU A 352 35.85 -15.18 -3.87
CA LEU A 352 35.61 -16.58 -3.55
C LEU A 352 35.12 -17.37 -4.77
N GLY A 353 34.26 -16.77 -5.59
CA GLY A 353 33.79 -17.36 -6.86
C GLY A 353 34.94 -17.65 -7.81
N HIS A 354 35.82 -16.66 -8.03
CA HIS A 354 37.02 -16.83 -8.86
C HIS A 354 37.96 -17.91 -8.30
N TRP A 355 38.09 -18.00 -6.98
CA TRP A 355 38.88 -19.06 -6.34
C TRP A 355 38.27 -20.45 -6.57
N ILE A 356 36.95 -20.60 -6.39
CA ILE A 356 36.24 -21.88 -6.64
C ILE A 356 36.32 -22.27 -8.12
N GLU A 357 36.18 -21.32 -9.04
CA GLU A 357 36.32 -21.58 -10.48
C GLU A 357 37.74 -22.03 -10.85
N GLY A 358 38.76 -21.47 -10.20
CA GLY A 358 40.16 -21.86 -10.38
C GLY A 358 40.43 -23.30 -9.95
N GLU A 359 40.07 -23.64 -8.71
CA GLU A 359 40.31 -24.98 -8.12
C GLU A 359 39.35 -26.05 -8.66
N GLY A 360 38.11 -25.67 -8.97
CA GLY A 360 37.05 -26.58 -9.42
C GLY A 360 37.14 -26.97 -10.90
N LYS A 361 37.92 -26.25 -11.72
CA LYS A 361 37.95 -26.43 -13.17
C LYS A 361 38.22 -27.87 -13.61
N ASP A 362 39.17 -28.54 -12.95
CA ASP A 362 39.58 -29.91 -13.29
C ASP A 362 38.55 -30.97 -12.88
N VAL A 363 37.84 -30.74 -11.76
CA VAL A 363 36.80 -31.66 -11.26
C VAL A 363 35.51 -31.56 -12.09
N TRP A 364 35.13 -30.34 -12.49
CA TRP A 364 33.91 -30.10 -13.27
C TRP A 364 34.10 -30.49 -14.75
N ALA A 365 35.30 -30.31 -15.30
CA ALA A 365 35.65 -30.77 -16.64
C ALA A 365 35.80 -32.30 -16.75
N SER A 366 36.38 -32.97 -15.74
CA SER A 366 36.54 -34.43 -15.74
C SER A 366 35.22 -35.20 -15.56
N THR A 367 34.25 -34.63 -14.85
CA THR A 367 32.91 -35.22 -14.68
C THR A 367 32.13 -35.26 -16.01
N THR A 368 32.37 -34.30 -16.91
CA THR A 368 31.75 -34.28 -18.25
C THR A 368 32.36 -35.31 -19.20
N THR A 369 33.58 -35.78 -18.92
CA THR A 369 34.36 -36.67 -19.82
C THR A 369 34.25 -38.15 -19.43
N SER A 370 33.65 -38.46 -18.28
CA SER A 370 33.60 -39.82 -17.73
C SER A 370 32.46 -40.71 -18.27
N SER A 371 31.56 -40.20 -19.13
CA SER A 371 30.46 -41.00 -19.70
C SER A 371 30.82 -41.74 -21.00
N THR A 372 32.05 -41.63 -21.49
CA THR A 372 32.49 -42.38 -22.67
C THR A 372 33.91 -42.87 -22.45
N LEU A 373 34.07 -44.14 -22.05
CA LEU A 373 35.08 -45.07 -22.54
C LEU A 373 35.11 -46.33 -21.67
N THR A 374 34.43 -47.38 -22.13
CA THR A 374 34.79 -48.77 -21.82
C THR A 374 35.52 -49.38 -23.02
N THR A 375 36.71 -49.90 -22.73
CA THR A 375 37.45 -50.97 -23.43
C THR A 375 38.14 -50.64 -24.77
N SER A 376 39.48 -50.58 -24.75
CA SER A 376 40.34 -51.59 -25.40
C SER A 376 41.82 -51.17 -25.44
N THR A 377 42.59 -51.73 -24.51
CA THR A 377 43.83 -52.49 -24.71
C THR A 377 44.85 -52.12 -25.82
N LYS A 378 46.09 -51.87 -25.34
CA LYS A 378 47.45 -52.21 -25.87
C LYS A 378 48.34 -51.15 -26.59
N LEU A 379 49.42 -50.84 -25.86
CA LEU A 379 50.86 -50.85 -26.22
C LEU A 379 51.49 -49.73 -27.11
N ARG A 380 52.28 -48.90 -26.40
CA ARG A 380 53.77 -48.80 -26.48
C ARG A 380 54.43 -47.73 -27.41
N ILE A 381 55.11 -46.78 -26.74
CA ILE A 381 56.45 -46.18 -26.98
C ILE A 381 56.69 -45.11 -28.07
N LEU A 382 57.03 -43.91 -27.54
CA LEU A 382 58.10 -42.93 -27.86
C LEU A 382 58.12 -42.15 -29.20
N PRO A 383 58.76 -40.95 -29.21
CA PRO A 383 58.22 -39.78 -29.90
C PRO A 383 59.15 -39.17 -30.96
N ARG A 384 58.69 -38.03 -31.48
CA ARG A 384 59.48 -36.85 -31.94
C ARG A 384 59.90 -36.83 -33.43
N PRO A 385 60.30 -35.66 -33.98
CA PRO A 385 59.44 -34.81 -34.82
C PRO A 385 60.12 -34.43 -36.16
N THR A 386 59.45 -33.71 -37.08
CA THR A 386 60.04 -32.61 -37.89
C THR A 386 59.04 -32.03 -38.90
N ASN A 387 59.09 -30.70 -39.03
CA ASN A 387 58.54 -29.81 -40.06
C ASN A 387 58.94 -30.21 -41.51
N PRO A 388 58.68 -29.38 -42.55
CA PRO A 388 57.48 -28.71 -43.09
C PRO A 388 57.31 -29.24 -44.57
N PRO A 389 56.99 -28.53 -45.68
CA PRO A 389 56.17 -27.35 -46.01
C PRO A 389 55.12 -27.65 -47.14
N LEU A 390 54.45 -26.59 -47.62
CA LEU A 390 53.59 -26.45 -48.83
C LEU A 390 54.19 -27.11 -50.11
N PRO A 391 53.47 -27.41 -51.24
CA PRO A 391 52.33 -26.65 -51.79
C PRO A 391 51.31 -27.40 -52.74
N LYS A 392 50.41 -26.60 -53.34
CA LYS A 392 49.70 -26.75 -54.64
C LYS A 392 48.45 -27.64 -54.79
N ARG A 393 47.41 -26.92 -55.27
CA ARG A 393 46.08 -27.29 -55.80
C ARG A 393 46.04 -28.60 -56.58
N LEU A 394 44.89 -29.29 -56.50
CA LEU A 394 43.97 -29.54 -57.63
C LEU A 394 42.61 -30.09 -57.11
N HIS A 395 41.52 -29.50 -57.63
CA HIS A 395 40.13 -29.99 -57.70
C HIS A 395 39.39 -30.41 -56.41
N GLN A 396 38.38 -29.61 -56.03
CA GLN A 396 37.33 -29.98 -55.08
C GLN A 396 36.11 -30.58 -55.81
N PRO A 397 35.66 -31.79 -55.47
CA PRO A 397 34.26 -32.18 -55.54
C PRO A 397 33.52 -31.80 -54.22
N PRO A 398 32.19 -31.59 -54.28
CA PRO A 398 31.43 -30.89 -53.23
C PRO A 398 31.20 -31.75 -51.98
N PRO A 399 31.02 -31.15 -50.79
CA PRO A 399 30.72 -31.88 -49.57
C PRO A 399 29.30 -32.46 -49.63
N LEU A 400 29.20 -33.79 -49.59
CA LEU A 400 27.97 -34.50 -49.22
C LEU A 400 27.72 -34.26 -47.73
N HIS A 401 26.68 -33.50 -47.45
CA HIS A 401 26.20 -33.14 -46.12
C HIS A 401 25.97 -34.37 -45.22
N PRO A 402 26.53 -34.39 -43.98
CA PRO A 402 26.03 -35.28 -42.94
C PRO A 402 24.62 -34.84 -42.51
N ARG A 403 23.78 -35.85 -42.26
CA ARG A 403 22.35 -35.80 -41.94
C ARG A 403 22.02 -34.91 -40.71
N PRO A 404 20.79 -34.37 -40.65
CA PRO A 404 20.43 -33.33 -39.69
C PRO A 404 20.38 -33.87 -38.27
N ILE A 405 21.06 -33.16 -37.37
CA ILE A 405 20.88 -33.25 -35.93
C ILE A 405 19.50 -32.67 -35.62
N ASP A 406 18.73 -33.39 -34.81
CA ASP A 406 17.37 -33.04 -34.41
C ASP A 406 17.31 -31.62 -33.80
N ASN A 407 16.75 -30.70 -34.56
CA ASN A 407 16.41 -29.36 -34.09
C ASN A 407 15.32 -29.48 -33.02
N HIS A 408 15.69 -29.38 -31.74
CA HIS A 408 14.77 -28.83 -30.75
C HIS A 408 14.33 -27.45 -31.24
N SER A 409 13.14 -27.39 -31.83
CA SER A 409 12.61 -26.23 -32.53
C SER A 409 12.50 -25.01 -31.61
N SER A 410 13.47 -24.10 -31.70
CA SER A 410 13.33 -22.73 -31.21
C SER A 410 12.06 -22.14 -31.81
N PRO A 411 11.13 -21.58 -31.01
CA PRO A 411 9.87 -21.09 -31.53
C PRO A 411 10.12 -19.96 -32.54
N GLN A 412 9.64 -20.15 -33.78
CA GLN A 412 9.78 -19.15 -34.84
C GLN A 412 9.13 -17.84 -34.41
N ILE A 413 9.92 -16.78 -34.36
CA ILE A 413 9.46 -15.41 -34.08
C ILE A 413 8.82 -14.86 -35.35
N HIS A 414 7.64 -14.27 -35.21
CA HIS A 414 6.89 -13.71 -36.32
C HIS A 414 6.68 -12.21 -36.12
N THR A 415 6.83 -11.44 -37.19
CA THR A 415 6.54 -10.01 -37.22
C THR A 415 5.24 -9.78 -38.00
N ALA A 416 4.28 -9.05 -37.44
CA ALA A 416 3.00 -8.74 -38.08
C ALA A 416 2.45 -7.39 -37.61
N THR A 417 1.52 -6.83 -38.39
CA THR A 417 0.82 -5.58 -38.04
C THR A 417 -0.56 -5.90 -37.46
N ILE A 418 -0.96 -5.20 -36.41
CA ILE A 418 -2.28 -5.39 -35.79
C ILE A 418 -3.36 -4.70 -36.63
N THR A 419 -4.40 -5.43 -36.98
CA THR A 419 -5.51 -4.94 -37.82
C THR A 419 -6.81 -4.70 -37.06
N ALA A 420 -7.04 -5.44 -35.98
CA ALA A 420 -8.23 -5.29 -35.15
C ALA A 420 -7.96 -5.83 -33.74
N ILE A 421 -8.61 -5.25 -32.74
CA ILE A 421 -8.48 -5.63 -31.34
C ILE A 421 -9.87 -5.92 -30.78
N HIS A 422 -9.98 -6.98 -29.99
CA HIS A 422 -11.22 -7.36 -29.35
C HIS A 422 -10.93 -7.92 -27.94
N ALA A 423 -11.19 -7.10 -26.92
CA ALA A 423 -10.79 -7.36 -25.52
C ALA A 423 -9.29 -7.74 -25.46
N ARG A 424 -8.93 -8.75 -24.65
CA ARG A 424 -7.55 -9.26 -24.48
C ARG A 424 -7.00 -10.08 -25.67
N THR A 425 -7.53 -9.89 -26.87
CA THR A 425 -7.06 -10.57 -28.08
C THR A 425 -6.97 -9.62 -29.26
N ALA A 426 -5.91 -9.77 -30.05
CA ALA A 426 -5.64 -8.93 -31.22
C ALA A 426 -5.43 -9.78 -32.48
N HIS A 427 -5.88 -9.25 -33.62
CA HIS A 427 -5.67 -9.80 -34.95
C HIS A 427 -4.38 -9.23 -35.54
N ALA A 428 -3.39 -10.10 -35.76
CA ALA A 428 -2.11 -9.74 -36.33
C ALA A 428 -2.02 -10.28 -37.76
N THR A 429 -1.82 -9.40 -38.74
CA THR A 429 -1.71 -9.77 -40.15
C THR A 429 -0.29 -9.60 -40.65
N ARG A 430 0.24 -10.63 -41.31
CA ARG A 430 1.53 -10.57 -41.99
C ARG A 430 1.40 -11.05 -43.42
N THR A 431 2.19 -10.46 -44.30
CA THR A 431 2.33 -10.93 -45.67
C THR A 431 3.63 -11.72 -45.76
N THR A 432 3.54 -13.00 -46.09
CA THR A 432 4.72 -13.84 -46.35
C THR A 432 4.73 -14.23 -47.82
N SER A 433 5.83 -13.96 -48.50
CA SER A 433 6.01 -14.36 -49.90
C SER A 433 6.49 -15.81 -49.95
N TYR A 434 5.69 -16.69 -50.54
CA TYR A 434 6.10 -18.08 -50.76
C TYR A 434 6.60 -18.25 -52.19
N LEU A 435 7.77 -18.88 -52.35
CA LEU A 435 8.29 -19.25 -53.66
C LEU A 435 7.63 -20.55 -54.11
N GLN A 436 6.78 -20.47 -55.13
CA GLN A 436 6.17 -21.67 -55.70
C GLN A 436 7.17 -22.31 -56.67
N LYS A 437 7.85 -23.36 -56.20
CA LYS A 437 9.00 -24.00 -56.88
C LYS A 437 8.70 -24.42 -58.33
N HIS A 438 7.46 -24.80 -58.64
CA HIS A 438 7.04 -25.19 -59.98
C HIS A 438 6.83 -24.02 -60.96
N LEU A 439 6.49 -22.83 -60.46
CA LEU A 439 6.22 -21.64 -61.29
C LEU A 439 7.37 -20.62 -61.27
N ARG A 440 8.42 -20.87 -60.47
CA ARG A 440 9.57 -19.97 -60.21
C ARG A 440 9.17 -18.50 -60.00
N LYS A 441 8.01 -18.28 -59.36
CA LYS A 441 7.48 -16.97 -59.01
C LYS A 441 7.12 -16.94 -57.54
N THR A 442 7.35 -15.79 -56.90
CA THR A 442 6.99 -15.54 -55.50
C THR A 442 5.62 -14.89 -55.44
N PHE A 443 4.71 -15.51 -54.70
CA PHE A 443 3.37 -14.96 -54.50
C PHE A 443 3.22 -14.47 -53.05
N PRO A 444 2.79 -13.21 -52.84
CA PRO A 444 2.52 -12.71 -51.50
C PRO A 444 1.24 -13.37 -50.95
N THR A 445 1.34 -14.05 -49.82
CA THR A 445 0.19 -14.62 -49.11
C THR A 445 0.00 -13.89 -47.79
N THR A 446 -1.21 -13.42 -47.52
CA THR A 446 -1.57 -12.74 -46.27
C THR A 446 -2.08 -13.76 -45.25
N HIS A 447 -1.45 -13.80 -44.08
CA HIS A 447 -1.86 -14.62 -42.95
C HIS A 447 -2.39 -13.75 -41.82
N THR A 448 -3.55 -14.12 -41.27
CA THR A 448 -4.19 -13.43 -40.14
C THR A 448 -4.17 -14.33 -38.90
N ASP A 449 -3.31 -14.03 -37.94
CA ASP A 449 -3.13 -14.78 -36.70
C ASP A 449 -3.81 -14.07 -35.51
N LEU A 450 -4.26 -14.86 -34.53
CA LEU A 450 -4.92 -14.34 -33.33
C LEU A 450 -3.95 -14.44 -32.15
N VAL A 451 -3.65 -13.30 -31.53
CA VAL A 451 -2.61 -13.16 -30.51
C VAL A 451 -3.22 -12.69 -29.19
N HIS A 452 -2.68 -13.17 -28.07
CA HIS A 452 -3.11 -12.77 -26.74
C HIS A 452 -2.45 -11.46 -26.30
N ASP A 453 -3.25 -10.54 -25.75
CA ASP A 453 -2.81 -9.31 -25.12
C ASP A 453 -3.35 -9.28 -23.67
N PRO A 454 -2.57 -9.73 -22.67
CA PRO A 454 -3.03 -9.82 -21.28
C PRO A 454 -3.38 -8.45 -20.67
N PHE A 455 -2.85 -7.39 -21.26
CA PHE A 455 -2.76 -6.07 -20.64
C PHE A 455 -3.47 -4.98 -21.44
N ASP A 456 -4.14 -5.34 -22.54
CA ASP A 456 -4.86 -4.44 -23.44
C ASP A 456 -3.98 -3.25 -23.91
N LEU A 457 -2.70 -3.51 -24.16
CA LEU A 457 -1.68 -2.49 -24.49
C LEU A 457 -1.55 -2.23 -26.00
N LEU A 458 -2.05 -3.14 -26.82
CA LEU A 458 -1.89 -3.09 -28.26
C LEU A 458 -2.85 -2.07 -28.89
N ARG A 459 -2.44 -1.45 -30.00
CA ARG A 459 -3.29 -0.59 -30.83
C ARG A 459 -3.34 -1.10 -32.27
N VAL A 460 -4.43 -0.78 -32.98
CA VAL A 460 -4.53 -1.07 -34.41
C VAL A 460 -3.46 -0.26 -35.15
N GLY A 461 -2.66 -0.93 -35.98
CA GLY A 461 -1.51 -0.34 -36.68
C GLY A 461 -0.16 -0.65 -36.04
N ASP A 462 -0.10 -1.15 -34.80
CA ASP A 462 1.17 -1.51 -34.18
C ASP A 462 1.81 -2.71 -34.91
N VAL A 463 3.13 -2.65 -35.14
CA VAL A 463 3.91 -3.80 -35.62
C VAL A 463 4.42 -4.56 -34.41
N ILE A 464 4.21 -5.87 -34.36
CA ILE A 464 4.52 -6.71 -33.21
C ILE A 464 5.40 -7.90 -33.58
N ARG A 465 6.26 -8.31 -32.64
CA ARG A 465 6.94 -9.61 -32.63
C ARG A 465 6.23 -10.54 -31.66
N TYR A 466 5.79 -11.68 -32.15
CA TYR A 466 5.04 -12.67 -31.37
C TYR A 466 5.56 -14.09 -31.62
N THR A 467 5.36 -14.95 -30.63
CA THR A 467 5.74 -16.36 -30.67
C THR A 467 4.62 -17.25 -30.19
N ARG A 468 4.74 -18.54 -30.45
CA ARG A 468 3.88 -19.56 -29.82
C ARG A 468 4.23 -19.67 -28.34
N PHE A 469 3.27 -20.01 -27.49
CA PHE A 469 3.52 -20.25 -26.05
C PHE A 469 4.61 -21.32 -25.84
N PHE A 470 5.51 -21.10 -24.89
CA PHE A 470 6.54 -22.07 -24.53
C PHE A 470 5.94 -23.31 -23.83
N PRO A 471 6.59 -24.49 -23.87
CA PRO A 471 6.08 -25.70 -23.21
C PRO A 471 5.80 -25.53 -21.70
N HIS A 472 6.70 -24.89 -20.95
CA HIS A 472 6.51 -24.62 -19.51
C HIS A 472 5.33 -23.67 -19.23
N GLU A 473 5.10 -22.67 -20.09
CA GLU A 473 3.93 -21.79 -20.02
C GLU A 473 2.62 -22.56 -20.32
N GLN A 474 2.69 -23.62 -21.13
CA GLN A 474 1.55 -24.50 -21.41
C GLN A 474 1.26 -25.45 -20.24
N GLU A 475 2.28 -25.93 -19.53
CA GLU A 475 2.16 -26.80 -18.35
C GLU A 475 1.56 -26.08 -17.16
N ALA A 476 2.08 -24.90 -16.77
CA ALA A 476 1.52 -24.06 -15.72
C ALA A 476 0.03 -23.74 -15.96
N ARG A 477 -0.36 -23.63 -17.24
CA ARG A 477 -1.75 -23.42 -17.65
C ARG A 477 -2.62 -24.67 -17.55
N MET A 478 -2.05 -25.85 -17.82
CA MET A 478 -2.77 -27.13 -17.68
C MET A 478 -3.02 -27.45 -16.20
N GLU A 479 -2.12 -27.02 -15.30
CA GLU A 479 -2.25 -27.04 -13.84
C GLU A 479 -3.51 -26.28 -13.38
N VAL A 480 -3.59 -24.98 -13.69
CA VAL A 480 -4.73 -24.11 -13.34
C VAL A 480 -6.05 -24.63 -13.93
N LYS A 481 -5.99 -25.22 -15.13
CA LYS A 481 -7.16 -25.82 -15.76
C LYS A 481 -7.61 -27.12 -15.06
N ARG A 482 -6.67 -27.86 -14.47
CA ARG A 482 -6.95 -29.08 -13.68
C ARG A 482 -7.64 -28.71 -12.37
N GLU A 483 -7.14 -27.68 -11.69
CA GLU A 483 -7.75 -27.10 -10.48
C GLU A 483 -9.17 -26.58 -10.76
N MET A 484 -9.37 -25.85 -11.86
CA MET A 484 -10.69 -25.31 -12.22
C MET A 484 -11.73 -26.38 -12.63
N LYS A 485 -11.31 -27.58 -13.05
CA LYS A 485 -12.25 -28.68 -13.36
C LYS A 485 -12.87 -29.31 -12.11
N GLY A 486 -12.25 -29.17 -10.94
CA GLY A 486 -12.74 -29.71 -9.67
C GLY A 486 -13.80 -28.84 -8.98
N VAL A 487 -13.93 -27.57 -9.37
CA VAL A 487 -14.87 -26.64 -8.74
C VAL A 487 -16.20 -26.63 -9.50
N LYS A 488 -17.26 -27.11 -8.83
CA LYS A 488 -18.64 -27.21 -9.33
C LYS A 488 -19.14 -25.89 -9.97
N TRP A 489 -20.00 -26.08 -10.97
CA TRP A 489 -20.45 -25.18 -12.03
C TRP A 489 -21.07 -23.81 -11.65
N GLU A 490 -21.08 -23.39 -10.39
CA GLU A 490 -21.82 -22.20 -9.93
C GLU A 490 -21.01 -20.88 -10.00
N LYS A 491 -19.67 -20.94 -10.03
CA LYS A 491 -18.80 -19.75 -10.26
C LYS A 491 -18.65 -19.35 -11.74
N LEU A 492 -19.29 -20.06 -12.66
CA LEU A 492 -19.08 -19.88 -14.11
C LEU A 492 -19.80 -18.68 -14.74
N ARG A 493 -20.60 -17.92 -13.99
CA ARG A 493 -21.20 -16.67 -14.49
C ARG A 493 -20.29 -15.44 -14.34
N GLU A 494 -19.39 -15.41 -13.37
CA GLU A 494 -18.56 -14.23 -13.08
C GLU A 494 -17.13 -14.28 -13.61
N ASP A 495 -16.60 -15.46 -13.94
CA ASP A 495 -15.20 -15.60 -14.33
C ASP A 495 -15.00 -15.94 -15.82
N ARG A 496 -15.46 -15.03 -16.69
CA ARG A 496 -15.09 -15.02 -18.13
C ARG A 496 -13.61 -14.67 -18.38
N ARG A 497 -12.80 -14.49 -17.33
CA ARG A 497 -11.45 -13.91 -17.39
C ARG A 497 -10.36 -14.87 -17.88
N ASN A 498 -10.57 -16.19 -17.81
CA ASN A 498 -9.54 -17.19 -18.14
C ASN A 498 -9.80 -18.03 -19.41
N ARG A 499 -10.85 -17.72 -20.20
CA ARG A 499 -11.07 -18.41 -21.48
C ARG A 499 -10.36 -17.67 -22.61
N LEU A 500 -9.11 -18.06 -22.90
CA LEU A 500 -8.32 -17.67 -24.09
C LEU A 500 -8.91 -18.24 -25.41
N ILE A 501 -10.16 -17.89 -25.69
CA ILE A 501 -10.92 -18.25 -26.89
C ILE A 501 -11.34 -16.93 -27.53
N GLY A 502 -10.75 -16.61 -28.67
CA GLY A 502 -11.17 -15.48 -29.48
C GLY A 502 -11.79 -15.93 -30.79
N ARG A 503 -12.26 -14.98 -31.57
CA ARG A 503 -12.91 -15.23 -32.86
C ARG A 503 -11.89 -14.97 -33.97
N ARG A 504 -11.46 -15.99 -34.72
CA ARG A 504 -10.57 -15.82 -35.90
C ARG A 504 -11.43 -15.59 -37.15
N ARG A 505 -11.11 -14.56 -37.95
CA ARG A 505 -11.69 -14.39 -39.29
C ARG A 505 -11.02 -15.37 -40.26
N GLY A 506 -11.82 -16.08 -41.05
CA GLY A 506 -11.33 -16.87 -42.18
C GLY A 506 -10.68 -15.98 -43.24
N GLY A 507 -9.90 -16.59 -44.15
CA GLY A 507 -9.16 -15.88 -45.21
C GLY A 507 -10.00 -14.88 -46.02
N ASP A 508 -11.30 -15.14 -46.17
CA ASP A 508 -12.22 -14.33 -46.97
C ASP A 508 -12.92 -13.21 -46.17
N GLY A 509 -12.51 -12.95 -44.92
CA GLY A 509 -12.96 -11.83 -44.10
C GLY A 509 -14.39 -11.91 -43.54
N LYS A 510 -15.26 -12.75 -44.10
CA LYS A 510 -16.71 -12.79 -43.78
C LYS A 510 -17.12 -13.80 -42.70
N THR A 511 -16.37 -14.89 -42.51
CA THR A 511 -16.73 -15.95 -41.54
C THR A 511 -15.85 -15.92 -40.30
N SER A 512 -16.47 -16.01 -39.12
CA SER A 512 -15.80 -15.91 -37.83
C SER A 512 -15.97 -17.20 -37.04
N LYS A 513 -14.88 -17.92 -36.77
CA LYS A 513 -14.88 -19.16 -35.95
C LYS A 513 -14.25 -18.91 -34.59
N ARG A 514 -14.78 -19.50 -33.52
CA ARG A 514 -14.13 -19.47 -32.19
C ARG A 514 -12.89 -20.37 -32.23
N VAL A 515 -11.71 -19.80 -31.96
CA VAL A 515 -10.43 -20.50 -31.98
C VAL A 515 -9.66 -20.22 -30.69
N ARG A 516 -8.93 -21.22 -30.19
CA ARG A 516 -8.02 -21.03 -29.05
C ARG A 516 -6.84 -20.15 -29.46
N VAL A 517 -6.51 -19.18 -28.63
CA VAL A 517 -5.34 -18.32 -28.85
C VAL A 517 -4.06 -19.14 -28.64
N ARG A 518 -3.20 -19.18 -29.66
CA ARG A 518 -1.96 -19.99 -29.68
C ARG A 518 -0.68 -19.16 -29.61
N PHE A 519 -0.80 -17.85 -29.75
CA PHE A 519 0.32 -16.92 -29.85
C PHE A 519 0.25 -15.86 -28.76
N VAL A 520 1.42 -15.42 -28.30
CA VAL A 520 1.58 -14.35 -27.30
C VAL A 520 2.52 -13.30 -27.86
N VAL A 521 2.18 -12.02 -27.65
CA VAL A 521 3.06 -10.90 -28.02
C VAL A 521 4.26 -10.91 -27.08
N ARG A 522 5.46 -10.77 -27.65
CA ARG A 522 6.70 -10.62 -26.89
C ARG A 522 7.22 -9.19 -26.91
N GLN A 523 7.07 -8.50 -28.05
CA GLN A 523 7.56 -7.14 -28.23
C GLN A 523 6.68 -6.37 -29.23
N VAL A 524 6.44 -5.08 -28.96
CA VAL A 524 5.89 -4.15 -29.96
C VAL A 524 7.06 -3.37 -30.56
N VAL A 525 7.10 -3.34 -31.89
CA VAL A 525 8.08 -2.65 -32.72
C VAL A 525 7.36 -1.44 -33.34
N SER A 526 7.04 -0.44 -32.52
CA SER A 526 6.35 0.77 -33.02
C SER A 526 7.23 1.54 -34.01
N ALA A 527 6.66 2.05 -35.10
CA ALA A 527 7.32 3.02 -35.99
C ALA A 527 7.31 4.45 -35.42
N TRP A 528 6.49 4.70 -34.39
CA TRP A 528 6.34 5.98 -33.73
C TRP A 528 6.77 5.83 -32.27
N GLY A 529 8.06 6.03 -32.03
CA GLY A 529 8.71 6.54 -30.80
C GLY A 529 8.53 5.84 -29.44
N GLU A 530 7.38 5.29 -29.10
CA GLU A 530 7.08 4.85 -27.73
C GLU A 530 7.06 3.32 -27.61
N GLY A 531 7.94 2.79 -26.75
CA GLY A 531 8.08 1.35 -26.50
C GLY A 531 6.93 0.75 -25.66
N LEU A 532 6.76 -0.58 -25.70
CA LEU A 532 5.77 -1.28 -24.86
C LEU A 532 5.97 -1.00 -23.36
N GLU A 533 7.22 -0.84 -22.91
CA GLU A 533 7.54 -0.47 -21.53
C GLU A 533 7.14 0.96 -21.18
N GLU A 534 7.21 1.91 -22.11
CA GLU A 534 6.75 3.28 -21.89
C GLU A 534 5.23 3.36 -21.87
N ARG A 535 4.56 2.56 -22.70
CA ARG A 535 3.10 2.40 -22.65
C ARG A 535 2.65 1.62 -21.42
N TRP A 536 3.39 0.60 -20.99
CA TRP A 536 3.17 -0.11 -19.73
C TRP A 536 3.42 0.80 -18.54
N ARG A 537 4.49 1.61 -18.54
CA ARG A 537 4.71 2.69 -17.57
C ARG A 537 3.64 3.78 -17.69
N GLY A 538 3.09 4.03 -18.87
CA GLY A 538 1.97 4.93 -19.11
C GLY A 538 0.63 4.38 -18.62
N LEU A 539 0.46 3.06 -18.61
CA LEU A 539 -0.72 2.35 -18.10
C LEU A 539 -0.58 2.02 -16.61
N LEU A 540 0.63 1.93 -16.09
CA LEU A 540 0.95 1.97 -14.66
C LEU A 540 0.85 3.39 -14.12
N ARG A 541 1.27 4.42 -14.86
CA ARG A 541 1.05 5.85 -14.53
C ARG A 541 -0.41 6.25 -14.70
N GLY A 542 -1.08 5.73 -15.72
CA GLY A 542 -2.49 5.86 -16.02
C GLY A 542 -3.36 4.98 -15.13
N GLY A 543 -2.80 3.88 -14.62
CA GLY A 543 -3.33 2.99 -13.59
C GLY A 543 -3.05 3.54 -12.19
N GLU A 544 -2.01 4.35 -12.03
CA GLU A 544 -1.71 5.25 -10.92
C GLU A 544 -2.51 6.55 -11.04
N GLN A 545 -2.94 6.98 -12.22
CA GLN A 545 -3.86 8.11 -12.44
C GLN A 545 -5.32 7.67 -12.43
N ARG A 546 -5.60 6.40 -12.70
CA ARG A 546 -6.86 5.73 -12.37
C ARG A 546 -6.84 5.23 -10.94
N ARG A 547 -5.70 4.93 -10.32
CA ARG A 547 -5.56 4.78 -8.85
C ARG A 547 -5.49 6.13 -8.15
N LYS A 548 -5.04 7.23 -8.78
CA LYS A 548 -5.12 8.62 -8.30
C LYS A 548 -6.39 9.32 -8.73
N GLY A 549 -7.14 8.76 -9.67
CA GLY A 549 -8.50 9.14 -10.03
C GLY A 549 -9.52 8.30 -9.27
N TRP A 550 -9.18 7.06 -8.91
CA TRP A 550 -9.85 6.29 -7.87
C TRP A 550 -9.42 6.74 -6.47
N GLN A 551 -8.18 7.21 -6.25
CA GLN A 551 -7.76 7.86 -5.01
C GLN A 551 -8.19 9.32 -4.98
N GLY A 552 -8.39 9.98 -6.12
CA GLY A 552 -9.04 11.28 -6.25
C GLY A 552 -10.56 11.21 -6.09
N ARG A 553 -11.14 10.02 -6.36
CA ARG A 553 -12.49 9.62 -5.92
C ARG A 553 -12.52 8.94 -4.54
N ARG A 554 -11.37 8.68 -3.91
CA ARG A 554 -11.25 8.28 -2.48
C ARG A 554 -10.63 9.38 -1.60
N SER A 555 -10.35 10.55 -2.17
CA SER A 555 -10.00 11.80 -1.48
C SER A 555 -11.12 12.84 -1.67
N GLY A 556 -12.28 12.35 -2.10
CA GLY A 556 -13.57 13.01 -2.08
C GLY A 556 -14.61 12.03 -1.55
N VAL A 557 -14.23 11.28 -0.51
CA VAL A 557 -15.09 10.74 0.55
C VAL A 557 -14.21 10.77 1.79
#